data_AF-A0A2S5ZY05-F1
#
_entry.id   AF-A0A2S5ZY05-F1
#
_cell.length_a   1.000
_cell.length_b   1.000
_cell.length_c   1.000
_cell.angle_alpha   90.00
_cell.angle_beta   90.00
_cell.angle_gamma   90.00
#
_symmetry.space_group_name_H-M   'P 1'
#
loop_
_entity.id
_entity.type
_entity.pdbx_description
1 polymer ?
#
loop_
_entity_poly.entity_id
_entity_poly.type
_entity_poly.pdbx_seq_one_letter_code
_entity_poly.pdbx_strand_id
1 'polypeptide(L)'
;MGDAAGTSEASARPVLVVIADSLSYFGPKGGLPADHPRIWPNLVAAELDWDVELVARIGWTCRDAYWALIGDPRVWAAVPRAGAVVLATGGMDTLPSPLPTALRELIRYLRPPVLRRQVRTGYQWLQPRLSKLGRPVALPPHVSIDYLEQSRHALAQLRPDLPVVSVLPSVHDCEAYGRVHTGRAPAVRALREWSAKSGVPLVDLGEAVRDDIFSGEANPDGIHWGWEGHAAVARAMVKVLSEVRSVEAGA
;
A
#
# COMPACT_ATOMS: atom_id res chain seq x y z
N MET A 1 39.71 -15.85 37.43
CA MET A 1 38.35 -16.17 37.94
C MET A 1 37.48 -15.00 37.49
N GLY A 2 36.93 -15.03 36.28
CA GLY A 2 35.77 -15.86 35.89
C GLY A 2 34.53 -15.12 36.40
N ASP A 3 33.68 -14.50 35.59
CA ASP A 3 33.04 -15.07 34.41
C ASP A 3 32.84 -14.07 33.27
N ALA A 4 33.12 -14.56 32.07
CA ALA A 4 32.56 -14.05 30.85
C ALA A 4 31.11 -14.53 30.75
N ALA A 5 30.16 -13.60 30.72
CA ALA A 5 28.84 -13.84 30.14
C ALA A 5 28.64 -12.80 29.04
N GLY A 6 29.29 -13.05 27.90
CA GLY A 6 28.88 -12.50 26.64
C GLY A 6 27.50 -13.07 26.32
N THR A 7 26.45 -12.40 26.77
CA THR A 7 25.16 -12.50 26.12
C THR A 7 25.42 -12.00 24.70
N SER A 8 25.44 -12.91 23.73
CA SER A 8 25.12 -12.55 22.36
C SER A 8 23.87 -11.68 22.44
N GLU A 9 24.01 -10.38 22.18
CA GLU A 9 22.86 -9.58 21.77
C GLU A 9 22.30 -10.36 20.58
N ALA A 10 21.18 -11.04 20.79
CA ALA A 10 20.43 -11.59 19.68
C ALA A 10 20.13 -10.37 18.81
N SER A 11 20.84 -10.24 17.69
CA SER A 11 20.66 -9.16 16.74
C SER A 11 19.16 -9.04 16.50
N ALA A 12 18.56 -7.93 16.93
CA ALA A 12 17.12 -7.76 16.84
C ALA A 12 16.71 -7.91 15.37
N ARG A 13 15.70 -8.75 15.11
CA ARG A 13 15.24 -9.02 13.73
C ARG A 13 14.94 -7.68 13.03
N PRO A 14 15.38 -7.50 11.77
CA PRO A 14 15.04 -6.31 11.01
C PRO A 14 13.52 -6.16 10.86
N VAL A 15 13.06 -4.92 10.75
CA VAL A 15 11.63 -4.62 10.57
C VAL A 15 11.34 -4.29 9.10
N LEU A 16 10.33 -4.94 8.53
CA LEU A 16 9.69 -4.51 7.29
C LEU A 16 8.65 -3.42 7.63
N VAL A 17 8.96 -2.16 7.31
CA VAL A 17 7.99 -1.07 7.47
C VAL A 17 7.14 -0.99 6.21
N VAL A 18 5.82 -1.15 6.35
CA VAL A 18 4.88 -1.11 5.22
C VAL A 18 3.91 0.03 5.41
N ILE A 19 4.02 1.06 4.57
CA ILE A 19 3.05 2.16 4.50
C ILE A 19 2.09 1.86 3.36
N ALA A 20 0.82 1.57 3.66
CA ALA A 20 -0.08 0.98 2.68
C ALA A 20 -1.56 1.39 2.82
N ASP A 21 -2.38 0.91 1.90
CA ASP A 21 -3.84 0.97 1.98
C ASP A 21 -4.45 -0.38 2.43
N SER A 22 -5.74 -0.57 2.19
CA SER A 22 -6.46 -1.78 2.62
C SER A 22 -6.00 -3.07 1.93
N LEU A 23 -5.33 -3.01 0.77
CA LEU A 23 -4.81 -4.20 0.09
C LEU A 23 -3.78 -4.98 0.93
N SER A 24 -3.22 -4.34 1.95
CA SER A 24 -2.24 -4.98 2.83
C SER A 24 -2.82 -5.71 4.03
N TYR A 25 -4.10 -5.54 4.37
CA TYR A 25 -4.70 -6.18 5.56
C TYR A 25 -6.14 -6.65 5.37
N PHE A 26 -6.75 -6.46 4.20
CA PHE A 26 -8.03 -7.07 3.87
C PHE A 26 -7.79 -8.39 3.14
N GLY A 27 -8.41 -9.46 3.63
CA GLY A 27 -8.47 -10.74 2.94
C GLY A 27 -9.81 -10.97 2.23
N PRO A 28 -10.12 -12.22 1.84
CA PRO A 28 -11.30 -12.55 1.03
C PRO A 28 -12.64 -12.28 1.73
N LYS A 29 -12.63 -12.10 3.06
CA LYS A 29 -13.83 -11.87 3.88
C LYS A 29 -13.88 -10.51 4.57
N GLY A 30 -12.95 -9.60 4.24
CA GLY A 30 -12.86 -8.26 4.81
C GLY A 30 -11.57 -8.01 5.60
N GLY A 31 -11.59 -6.97 6.44
CA GLY A 31 -10.42 -6.52 7.20
C GLY A 31 -9.95 -7.54 8.24
N LEU A 32 -8.64 -7.73 8.32
CA LEU A 32 -7.96 -8.63 9.24
C LEU A 32 -7.06 -7.84 10.21
N PRO A 33 -6.67 -8.45 11.34
CA PRO A 33 -5.59 -7.93 12.17
C PRO A 33 -4.30 -7.73 11.37
N ALA A 34 -3.51 -6.72 11.74
CA ALA A 34 -2.25 -6.39 11.05
C ALA A 34 -1.19 -7.49 11.17
N ASP A 35 -1.30 -8.38 12.16
CA ASP A 35 -0.43 -9.53 12.41
C ASP A 35 -1.00 -10.85 11.86
N HIS A 36 -2.09 -10.81 11.08
CA HIS A 36 -2.68 -12.02 10.52
C HIS A 36 -1.65 -12.76 9.63
N PRO A 37 -1.39 -14.06 9.82
CA PRO A 37 -0.22 -14.71 9.21
C PRO A 37 -0.32 -14.87 7.68
N ARG A 38 -1.50 -14.68 7.09
CA ARG A 38 -1.76 -14.89 5.66
C ARG A 38 -1.80 -13.62 4.81
N ILE A 39 -1.67 -12.45 5.40
CA ILE A 39 -1.59 -11.21 4.60
C ILE A 39 -0.17 -11.04 4.06
N TRP A 40 -0.05 -10.44 2.89
CA TRP A 40 1.21 -10.39 2.15
C TRP A 40 2.39 -9.79 2.97
N PRO A 41 2.24 -8.75 3.82
CA PRO A 41 3.36 -8.24 4.60
C PRO A 41 3.97 -9.30 5.54
N ASN A 42 3.10 -10.07 6.21
CA ASN A 42 3.52 -11.08 7.17
C ASN A 42 4.08 -12.33 6.48
N LEU A 43 3.60 -12.65 5.28
CA LEU A 43 4.20 -13.68 4.43
C LEU A 43 5.62 -13.30 3.99
N VAL A 44 5.84 -12.04 3.58
CA VAL A 44 7.18 -11.54 3.21
C VAL A 44 8.11 -11.60 4.41
N ALA A 45 7.67 -11.11 5.57
CA ALA A 45 8.51 -11.10 6.76
C ALA A 45 8.82 -12.49 7.29
N ALA A 46 7.87 -13.44 7.21
CA ALA A 46 8.15 -14.84 7.54
C ALA A 46 9.23 -15.44 6.64
N GLU A 47 9.21 -15.15 5.33
CA GLU A 47 10.22 -15.63 4.38
C GLU A 47 11.60 -14.99 4.60
N LEU A 48 11.64 -13.72 5.00
CA LEU A 48 12.90 -12.98 5.24
C LEU A 48 13.44 -13.11 6.67
N ASP A 49 12.72 -13.80 7.56
CA ASP A 49 12.99 -13.85 9.00
C ASP A 49 12.96 -12.46 9.68
N TRP A 50 12.00 -11.61 9.30
CA TRP A 50 11.83 -10.22 9.78
C TRP A 50 10.57 -10.05 10.63
N ASP A 51 10.47 -8.91 11.31
CA ASP A 51 9.24 -8.42 11.94
C ASP A 51 8.51 -7.45 10.99
N VAL A 52 7.23 -7.16 11.23
CA VAL A 52 6.43 -6.22 10.41
C VAL A 52 5.94 -5.05 11.24
N GLU A 53 6.13 -3.83 10.72
CA GLU A 53 5.40 -2.65 11.14
C GLU A 53 4.48 -2.20 10.00
N LEU A 54 3.20 -2.56 10.09
CA LEU A 54 2.19 -2.18 9.10
C LEU A 54 1.43 -0.93 9.55
N VAL A 55 1.60 0.15 8.78
CA VAL A 55 0.87 1.41 8.95
C VAL A 55 -0.01 1.61 7.72
N ALA A 56 -1.30 1.31 7.87
CA ALA A 56 -2.22 1.31 6.75
C ALA A 56 -3.65 1.72 7.14
N ARG A 57 -4.38 2.26 6.16
CA ARG A 57 -5.81 2.54 6.30
C ARG A 57 -6.52 2.36 4.96
N ILE A 58 -7.75 1.86 5.04
CA ILE A 58 -8.65 1.79 3.89
C ILE A 58 -8.78 3.13 3.17
N GLY A 59 -8.63 3.08 1.85
CA GLY A 59 -8.79 4.23 0.97
C GLY A 59 -7.64 5.23 0.96
N TRP A 60 -6.48 4.89 1.55
CA TRP A 60 -5.29 5.75 1.48
C TRP A 60 -4.74 5.89 0.07
N THR A 61 -4.44 7.14 -0.28
CA THR A 61 -3.67 7.51 -1.46
C THR A 61 -2.20 7.74 -1.10
N CYS A 62 -1.32 7.97 -2.08
CA CYS A 62 0.06 8.39 -1.80
C CYS A 62 0.13 9.65 -0.92
N ARG A 63 -0.86 10.56 -1.03
CA ARG A 63 -0.97 11.73 -0.13
C ARG A 63 -1.13 11.30 1.32
N ASP A 64 -2.06 10.39 1.59
CA ASP A 64 -2.35 9.95 2.96
C ASP A 64 -1.15 9.21 3.55
N ALA A 65 -0.49 8.37 2.75
CA ALA A 65 0.74 7.67 3.12
C ALA A 65 1.84 8.65 3.58
N TYR A 66 2.08 9.72 2.83
CA TYR A 66 3.07 10.74 3.21
C TYR A 66 2.73 11.38 4.56
N TRP A 67 1.48 11.82 4.76
CA TRP A 67 1.07 12.44 6.02
C TRP A 67 1.13 11.49 7.21
N ALA A 68 0.86 10.20 7.00
CA ALA A 68 1.06 9.18 8.03
C ALA A 68 2.55 8.98 8.33
N LEU A 69 3.39 8.90 7.30
CA LEU A 69 4.83 8.70 7.44
C LEU A 69 5.50 9.79 8.27
N ILE A 70 5.10 11.06 8.09
CA ILE A 70 5.67 12.18 8.85
C ILE A 70 4.92 12.51 10.16
N GLY A 71 3.78 11.87 10.40
CA GLY A 71 2.90 12.21 11.52
C GLY A 71 2.69 11.09 12.55
N ASP A 72 2.92 9.84 12.17
CA ASP A 72 2.72 8.68 13.04
C ASP A 72 4.03 8.32 13.77
N PRO A 73 4.10 8.44 15.11
CA PRO A 73 5.30 8.12 15.86
C PRO A 73 5.71 6.64 15.76
N ARG A 74 4.80 5.73 15.38
CA ARG A 74 5.13 4.31 15.15
C ARG A 74 6.09 4.14 13.98
N VAL A 75 5.90 4.92 12.92
CA VAL A 75 6.80 4.90 11.76
C VAL A 75 8.20 5.31 12.23
N TRP A 76 8.30 6.37 13.01
CA TRP A 76 9.58 6.91 13.46
C TRP A 76 10.27 6.01 14.49
N ALA A 77 9.50 5.25 15.27
CA ALA A 77 10.02 4.23 16.16
C ALA A 77 10.53 2.97 15.41
N ALA A 78 9.94 2.66 14.26
CA ALA A 78 10.31 1.48 13.47
C ALA A 78 11.47 1.73 12.50
N VAL A 79 11.57 2.92 11.89
CA VAL A 79 12.60 3.28 10.90
C VAL A 79 14.04 2.99 11.37
N PRO A 80 14.46 3.25 12.62
CA PRO A 80 15.81 2.91 13.09
C PRO A 80 16.14 1.42 12.99
N ARG A 81 15.15 0.52 13.11
CA ARG A 81 15.31 -0.93 13.00
C ARG A 81 14.89 -1.48 11.63
N ALA A 82 14.48 -0.61 10.71
CA ALA A 82 13.98 -1.04 9.42
C ALA A 82 15.09 -1.64 8.57
N GLY A 83 14.82 -2.81 8.01
CA GLY A 83 15.63 -3.42 6.94
C GLY A 83 15.21 -2.92 5.56
N ALA A 84 13.93 -2.55 5.40
CA ALA A 84 13.41 -1.89 4.20
C ALA A 84 12.08 -1.19 4.51
N VAL A 85 11.69 -0.26 3.64
CA VAL A 85 10.36 0.36 3.64
C VAL A 85 9.65 0.05 2.33
N VAL A 86 8.40 -0.38 2.41
CA VAL A 86 7.52 -0.55 1.25
C VAL A 86 6.44 0.53 1.26
N LEU A 87 6.45 1.39 0.24
CA LEU A 87 5.39 2.35 -0.06
C LEU A 87 4.34 1.66 -0.96
N ALA A 88 3.42 0.93 -0.33
CA ALA A 88 2.38 0.13 -0.99
C ALA A 88 1.04 0.89 -1.09
N THR A 89 1.10 2.12 -1.61
CA THR A 89 -0.06 2.94 -1.99
C THR A 89 0.00 3.32 -3.46
N GLY A 90 -1.10 3.83 -4.02
CA GLY A 90 -1.20 4.21 -5.42
C GLY A 90 -2.32 3.50 -6.17
N GLY A 91 -2.83 2.38 -5.63
CA GLY A 91 -4.04 1.72 -6.15
C GLY A 91 -5.24 2.67 -6.14
N MET A 92 -5.54 3.21 -4.96
CA MET A 92 -6.62 4.18 -4.74
C MET A 92 -6.49 5.43 -5.61
N ASP A 93 -5.26 5.93 -5.81
CA ASP A 93 -4.95 7.12 -6.61
C ASP A 93 -5.54 7.02 -8.02
N THR A 94 -5.49 5.82 -8.61
CA THR A 94 -5.94 5.56 -9.99
C THR A 94 -7.45 5.41 -10.15
N LEU A 95 -8.19 5.26 -9.06
CA LEU A 95 -9.62 4.98 -9.12
C LEU A 95 -10.40 6.23 -9.56
N PRO A 96 -11.45 6.07 -10.38
CA PRO A 96 -12.29 7.19 -10.78
C PRO A 96 -13.00 7.78 -9.55
N SER A 97 -12.74 9.05 -9.29
CA SER A 97 -13.27 9.82 -8.15
C SER A 97 -13.96 11.10 -8.64
N PRO A 98 -15.05 10.99 -9.41
CA PRO A 98 -15.80 12.15 -9.92
C PRO A 98 -16.41 13.00 -8.80
N LEU A 99 -16.60 12.40 -7.62
CA LEU A 99 -16.88 13.11 -6.38
C LEU A 99 -15.57 13.21 -5.58
N PRO A 100 -15.14 14.41 -5.14
CA PRO A 100 -13.93 14.55 -4.34
C PRO A 100 -13.94 13.64 -3.11
N THR A 101 -12.85 12.93 -2.84
CA THR A 101 -12.69 12.04 -1.67
C THR A 101 -13.03 12.76 -0.36
N ALA A 102 -12.66 14.04 -0.24
CA ALA A 102 -12.99 14.86 0.93
C ALA A 102 -14.51 14.94 1.20
N LEU A 103 -15.36 15.04 0.16
CA LEU A 103 -16.81 15.03 0.34
C LEU A 103 -17.29 13.70 0.90
N ARG A 104 -16.74 12.58 0.43
CA ARG A 104 -17.05 11.24 0.96
C ARG A 104 -16.65 11.14 2.42
N GLU A 105 -15.47 11.63 2.80
CA GLU A 105 -15.01 11.63 4.19
C GLU A 105 -15.87 12.51 5.10
N LEU A 106 -16.39 13.63 4.59
CA LEU A 106 -17.27 14.54 5.35
C LEU A 106 -18.60 13.90 5.74
N ILE A 107 -19.07 12.88 5.00
CA ILE A 107 -20.33 12.18 5.29
C ILE A 107 -20.37 11.69 6.75
N ARG A 108 -19.25 11.21 7.29
CA ARG A 108 -19.20 10.65 8.67
C ARG A 108 -19.55 11.68 9.75
N TYR A 109 -19.36 12.97 9.47
CA TYR A 109 -19.62 14.09 10.38
C TYR A 109 -21.05 14.65 10.27
N LEU A 110 -21.83 14.26 9.26
CA LEU A 110 -23.19 14.77 9.07
C LEU A 110 -24.13 14.37 10.22
N ARG A 111 -24.93 15.34 10.67
CA ARG A 111 -26.00 15.18 11.66
C ARG A 111 -27.29 15.81 11.13
N PRO A 112 -28.47 15.25 11.46
CA PRO A 112 -28.72 14.06 12.27
C PRO A 112 -28.40 12.74 11.53
N PRO A 113 -28.43 11.56 12.19
CA PRO A 113 -28.10 10.27 11.57
C PRO A 113 -28.91 9.94 10.31
N VAL A 114 -30.15 10.44 10.20
CA VAL A 114 -31.00 10.27 9.01
C VAL A 114 -30.37 10.95 7.79
N LEU A 115 -29.92 12.21 7.92
CA LEU A 115 -29.25 12.95 6.86
C LEU A 115 -28.00 12.22 6.38
N ARG A 116 -27.15 11.78 7.33
CA ARG A 116 -25.95 11.01 7.01
C ARG A 116 -26.27 9.75 6.20
N ARG A 117 -27.31 9.01 6.59
CA ARG A 117 -27.74 7.80 5.85
C ARG A 117 -28.19 8.15 4.44
N GLN A 118 -29.02 9.17 4.28
CA GLN A 118 -29.52 9.60 2.97
C GLN A 118 -28.38 10.05 2.04
N VAL A 119 -27.44 10.87 2.54
CA VAL A 119 -26.28 11.31 1.76
C VAL A 119 -25.38 10.12 1.40
N ARG A 120 -25.14 9.18 2.33
CA ARG A 120 -24.38 7.97 2.05
C ARG A 120 -25.06 7.12 0.96
N THR A 121 -26.37 6.92 1.04
CA THR A 121 -27.13 6.17 0.04
C THR A 121 -27.08 6.86 -1.33
N GLY A 122 -27.25 8.17 -1.39
CA GLY A 122 -27.13 8.94 -2.62
C GLY A 122 -25.73 8.85 -3.23
N TYR A 123 -24.69 8.98 -2.40
CA TYR A 123 -23.29 8.79 -2.82
C TYR A 123 -23.06 7.40 -3.41
N GLN A 124 -23.49 6.34 -2.71
CA GLN A 124 -23.34 4.96 -3.17
C GLN A 124 -24.11 4.67 -4.46
N TRP A 125 -25.26 5.32 -4.66
CA TRP A 125 -26.01 5.22 -5.91
C TRP A 125 -25.32 5.95 -7.07
N LEU A 126 -24.73 7.12 -6.79
CA LEU A 126 -24.15 7.98 -7.81
C LEU A 126 -22.74 7.54 -8.23
N GLN A 127 -21.92 7.08 -7.28
CA GLN A 127 -20.53 6.69 -7.48
C GLN A 127 -20.32 5.74 -8.68
N PRO A 128 -20.94 4.54 -8.76
CA PRO A 128 -20.71 3.62 -9.87
C PRO A 128 -21.17 4.18 -11.23
N ARG A 129 -22.16 5.08 -11.23
CA ARG A 129 -22.68 5.72 -12.45
C ARG A 129 -21.72 6.78 -12.97
N LEU A 130 -21.18 7.61 -12.09
CA LEU A 130 -20.23 8.64 -12.45
C LEU A 130 -18.83 8.08 -12.71
N SER A 131 -18.44 6.98 -12.05
CA SER A 131 -17.12 6.36 -12.24
C SER A 131 -16.87 5.93 -13.70
N LYS A 132 -17.94 5.65 -14.46
CA LYS A 132 -17.86 5.37 -15.90
C LYS A 132 -17.28 6.50 -16.75
N LEU A 133 -17.26 7.73 -16.23
CA LEU A 133 -16.56 8.85 -16.87
C LEU A 133 -15.03 8.64 -16.90
N GLY A 134 -14.49 7.80 -16.02
CA GLY A 134 -13.07 7.47 -15.93
C GLY A 134 -12.15 8.61 -15.49
N ARG A 135 -12.72 9.78 -15.16
CA ARG A 135 -12.01 10.97 -14.67
C ARG A 135 -12.96 11.87 -13.85
N PRO A 136 -12.41 12.74 -12.99
CA PRO A 136 -11.04 12.73 -12.47
C PRO A 136 -10.73 11.43 -11.70
N VAL A 137 -9.44 11.14 -11.54
CA VAL A 137 -8.95 10.09 -10.63
C VAL A 137 -8.79 10.65 -9.21
N ALA A 138 -8.70 9.79 -8.20
CA ALA A 138 -8.59 10.22 -6.80
C ALA A 138 -7.34 11.06 -6.53
N LEU A 139 -6.21 10.71 -7.15
CA LEU A 139 -4.99 11.52 -7.12
C LEU A 139 -4.30 11.46 -8.50
N PRO A 140 -4.03 12.61 -9.15
CA PRO A 140 -3.35 12.61 -10.45
C PRO A 140 -1.93 12.03 -10.34
N PRO A 141 -1.43 11.33 -11.38
CA PRO A 141 -0.12 10.66 -11.31
C PRO A 141 1.04 11.53 -10.87
N HIS A 142 1.15 12.77 -11.37
CA HIS A 142 2.24 13.67 -10.95
C HIS A 142 2.19 14.00 -9.46
N VAL A 143 0.99 14.20 -8.90
CA VAL A 143 0.82 14.45 -7.46
C VAL A 143 1.16 13.20 -6.65
N SER A 144 0.81 12.01 -7.14
CA SER A 144 1.21 10.75 -6.51
C SER A 144 2.73 10.62 -6.45
N ILE A 145 3.44 10.92 -7.55
CA ILE A 145 4.91 10.94 -7.60
C ILE A 145 5.48 11.97 -6.62
N ASP A 146 4.93 13.19 -6.57
CA ASP A 146 5.40 14.22 -5.66
C ASP A 146 5.35 13.78 -4.19
N TYR A 147 4.30 13.06 -3.78
CA TYR A 147 4.19 12.52 -2.42
C TYR A 147 5.08 11.30 -2.16
N LEU A 148 5.27 10.43 -3.16
CA LEU A 148 6.23 9.31 -3.05
C LEU A 148 7.67 9.84 -2.90
N GLU A 149 8.01 10.89 -3.65
CA GLU A 149 9.33 11.51 -3.58
C GLU A 149 9.55 12.25 -2.25
N GLN A 150 8.53 12.96 -1.75
CA GLN A 150 8.58 13.54 -0.40
C GLN A 150 8.74 12.46 0.69
N SER A 151 8.05 11.32 0.55
CA SER A 151 8.18 10.18 1.46
C SER A 151 9.60 9.62 1.46
N ARG A 152 10.19 9.42 0.26
CA ARG A 152 11.57 8.97 0.08
C ARG A 152 12.58 9.93 0.71
N HIS A 153 12.42 11.24 0.49
CA HIS A 153 13.28 12.25 1.10
C HIS A 153 13.17 12.29 2.62
N ALA A 154 11.97 12.17 3.18
CA ALA A 154 11.78 12.13 4.63
C ALA A 154 12.48 10.92 5.27
N LEU A 155 12.41 9.74 4.64
CA LEU A 155 13.12 8.54 5.09
C LEU A 155 14.64 8.71 4.99
N ALA A 156 15.12 9.24 3.87
CA ALA A 156 16.56 9.45 3.63
C ALA A 156 17.19 10.45 4.62
N GLN A 157 16.42 11.38 5.19
CA GLN A 157 16.91 12.27 6.27
C GLN A 157 17.26 11.52 7.56
N LEU A 158 16.59 10.40 7.84
CA LEU A 158 16.81 9.58 9.03
C LEU A 158 17.78 8.43 8.76
N ARG A 159 17.63 7.78 7.61
CA ARG A 159 18.44 6.63 7.17
C ARG A 159 18.69 6.76 5.65
N PRO A 160 19.78 7.43 5.23
CA PRO A 160 20.09 7.65 3.82
C PRO A 160 20.18 6.36 2.99
N ASP A 161 20.68 5.29 3.60
CA ASP A 161 20.92 4.02 2.93
C ASP A 161 19.74 3.04 3.04
N LEU A 162 18.63 3.42 3.70
CA LEU A 162 17.49 2.50 3.90
C LEU A 162 16.79 2.19 2.58
N PRO A 163 16.69 0.90 2.19
CA PRO A 163 15.95 0.50 1.00
C PRO A 163 14.50 0.96 1.01
N VAL A 164 14.07 1.57 -0.09
CA VAL A 164 12.66 1.90 -0.35
C VAL A 164 12.20 1.15 -1.58
N VAL A 165 11.11 0.42 -1.47
CA VAL A 165 10.40 -0.25 -2.57
C VAL A 165 9.04 0.39 -2.73
N SER A 166 8.53 0.52 -3.96
CA SER A 166 7.15 0.95 -4.20
C SER A 166 6.42 0.00 -5.15
N VAL A 167 5.19 0.32 -5.52
CA VAL A 167 4.29 -0.57 -6.24
C VAL A 167 3.71 0.07 -7.49
N LEU A 168 3.47 -0.74 -8.51
CA LEU A 168 2.52 -0.36 -9.56
C LEU A 168 1.09 -0.67 -9.09
N PRO A 169 0.10 0.15 -9.47
CA PRO A 169 -1.28 -0.01 -9.00
C PRO A 169 -1.86 -1.39 -9.33
N SER A 170 -2.67 -1.92 -8.40
CA SER A 170 -3.44 -3.15 -8.58
C SER A 170 -4.49 -3.05 -9.71
N VAL A 171 -5.10 -4.17 -10.05
CA VAL A 171 -6.36 -4.25 -10.80
C VAL A 171 -7.53 -4.52 -9.85
N HIS A 172 -8.76 -4.48 -10.38
CA HIS A 172 -9.99 -4.69 -9.60
C HIS A 172 -11.16 -5.10 -10.51
N ASP A 173 -12.16 -5.79 -9.98
CA ASP A 173 -13.48 -6.02 -10.58
C ASP A 173 -14.61 -5.34 -9.77
N CYS A 174 -14.31 -4.18 -9.20
CA CYS A 174 -15.26 -3.46 -8.35
C CYS A 174 -16.36 -2.72 -9.14
N GLU A 175 -17.62 -3.07 -8.89
CA GLU A 175 -18.79 -2.37 -9.44
C GLU A 175 -18.87 -0.91 -8.96
N ALA A 176 -18.49 -0.63 -7.71
CA ALA A 176 -18.54 0.73 -7.15
C ALA A 176 -17.66 1.72 -7.94
N TYR A 177 -16.59 1.25 -8.58
CA TYR A 177 -15.72 2.05 -9.45
C TYR A 177 -16.04 1.85 -10.93
N GLY A 178 -17.22 1.29 -11.26
CA GLY A 178 -17.68 1.06 -12.61
C GLY A 178 -16.81 0.09 -13.42
N ARG A 179 -15.95 -0.71 -12.76
CA ARG A 179 -14.91 -1.55 -13.40
C ARG A 179 -13.99 -0.76 -14.33
N VAL A 180 -13.73 0.51 -14.02
CA VAL A 180 -12.93 1.40 -14.87
C VAL A 180 -11.48 1.50 -14.38
N HIS A 181 -10.52 1.23 -15.27
CA HIS A 181 -9.08 1.32 -15.01
C HIS A 181 -8.37 2.42 -15.80
N THR A 182 -9.09 3.43 -16.31
CA THR A 182 -8.50 4.50 -17.14
C THR A 182 -7.36 5.26 -16.46
N GLY A 183 -7.38 5.35 -15.12
CA GLY A 183 -6.31 5.97 -14.33
C GLY A 183 -5.03 5.13 -14.20
N ARG A 184 -5.10 3.80 -14.41
CA ARG A 184 -3.96 2.90 -14.16
C ARG A 184 -2.83 3.11 -15.15
N ALA A 185 -3.12 3.12 -16.45
CA ALA A 185 -2.07 3.22 -17.47
C ALA A 185 -1.24 4.51 -17.37
N PRO A 186 -1.83 5.71 -17.17
CA PRO A 186 -1.07 6.92 -16.89
C PRO A 186 -0.22 6.83 -15.62
N ALA A 187 -0.75 6.25 -14.53
CA ALA A 187 0.00 6.08 -13.29
C ALA A 187 1.19 5.14 -13.45
N VAL A 188 1.01 4.01 -14.13
CA VAL A 188 2.11 3.06 -14.42
C VAL A 188 3.24 3.72 -15.20
N ARG A 189 2.92 4.56 -16.21
CA ARG A 189 3.94 5.31 -16.96
C ARG A 189 4.72 6.26 -16.04
N ALA A 190 4.01 7.07 -15.25
CA ALA A 190 4.64 8.01 -14.33
C ALA A 190 5.52 7.32 -13.27
N LEU A 191 5.05 6.20 -12.70
CA LEU A 191 5.81 5.41 -11.73
C LEU A 191 7.06 4.79 -12.34
N ARG A 192 6.97 4.23 -13.56
CA ARG A 192 8.14 3.68 -14.26
C ARG A 192 9.16 4.76 -14.61
N GLU A 193 8.71 5.93 -15.06
CA GLU A 193 9.59 7.08 -15.30
C GLU A 193 10.26 7.58 -14.02
N TRP A 194 9.52 7.62 -12.90
CA TRP A 194 10.07 7.99 -11.60
C TRP A 194 11.08 6.96 -11.10
N SER A 195 10.74 5.67 -11.15
CA SER A 195 11.63 4.56 -10.77
C SER A 195 12.94 4.57 -11.57
N ALA A 196 12.89 4.82 -12.88
CA ALA A 196 14.09 4.95 -13.71
C ALA A 196 14.99 6.12 -13.30
N LYS A 197 14.43 7.18 -12.71
CA LYS A 197 15.18 8.36 -12.25
C LYS A 197 15.68 8.23 -10.80
N SER A 198 14.88 7.65 -9.93
CA SER A 198 15.15 7.56 -8.49
C SER A 198 15.87 6.27 -8.09
N GLY A 199 15.86 5.25 -8.95
CA GLY A 199 16.37 3.92 -8.63
C GLY A 199 15.45 3.10 -7.72
N VAL A 200 14.27 3.62 -7.34
CA VAL A 200 13.32 2.90 -6.48
C VAL A 200 12.73 1.71 -7.25
N PRO A 201 12.94 0.45 -6.83
CA PRO A 201 12.35 -0.71 -7.47
C PRO A 201 10.83 -0.75 -7.27
N LEU A 202 10.14 -1.35 -8.24
CA LEU A 202 8.68 -1.43 -8.28
C LEU A 202 8.20 -2.90 -8.35
N VAL A 203 7.18 -3.22 -7.56
CA VAL A 203 6.44 -4.49 -7.67
C VAL A 203 5.12 -4.26 -8.40
N ASP A 204 4.83 -5.03 -9.46
CA ASP A 204 3.56 -4.89 -10.20
C ASP A 204 2.43 -5.66 -9.52
N LEU A 205 1.67 -4.97 -8.66
CA LEU A 205 0.51 -5.59 -8.00
C LEU A 205 -0.55 -6.03 -9.00
N GLY A 206 -0.74 -5.28 -10.09
CA GLY A 206 -1.77 -5.60 -11.07
C GLY A 206 -1.41 -6.81 -11.94
N GLU A 207 -0.12 -7.12 -12.09
CA GLU A 207 0.33 -8.41 -12.63
C GLU A 207 0.08 -9.54 -11.61
N ALA A 208 0.58 -9.35 -10.38
CA ALA A 208 0.56 -10.40 -9.36
C ALA A 208 -0.85 -10.91 -9.00
N VAL A 209 -1.85 -10.03 -9.02
CA VAL A 209 -3.20 -10.34 -8.50
C VAL A 209 -4.27 -10.47 -9.58
N ARG A 210 -3.90 -10.37 -10.87
CA ARG A 210 -4.88 -10.41 -11.96
C ARG A 210 -5.71 -11.68 -11.92
N ASP A 211 -5.06 -12.83 -11.84
CA ASP A 211 -5.75 -14.12 -11.87
C ASP A 211 -6.64 -14.29 -10.64
N ASP A 212 -6.17 -13.85 -9.46
CA ASP A 212 -6.92 -13.90 -8.21
C ASP A 212 -8.19 -13.01 -8.27
N ILE A 213 -8.06 -11.75 -8.68
CA ILE A 213 -9.18 -10.79 -8.76
C ILE A 213 -10.30 -11.28 -9.67
N PHE A 214 -9.97 -11.98 -10.76
CA PHE A 214 -10.95 -12.47 -11.74
C PHE A 214 -11.32 -13.96 -11.56
N SER A 215 -10.83 -14.62 -10.50
CA SER A 215 -11.09 -16.05 -10.24
C SER A 215 -12.46 -16.36 -9.66
N GLY A 216 -13.09 -15.38 -8.96
CA GLY A 216 -14.26 -15.60 -8.12
C GLY A 216 -13.95 -15.94 -6.66
N GLU A 217 -12.68 -16.19 -6.31
CA GLU A 217 -12.21 -16.48 -4.94
C GLU A 217 -11.71 -15.24 -4.19
N ALA A 218 -11.55 -14.11 -4.89
CA ALA A 218 -11.23 -12.82 -4.30
C ALA A 218 -12.38 -12.27 -3.45
N ASN A 219 -12.13 -11.17 -2.74
CA ASN A 219 -13.17 -10.53 -1.94
C ASN A 219 -14.35 -10.10 -2.83
N PRO A 220 -15.60 -10.35 -2.44
CA PRO A 220 -16.78 -9.99 -3.23
C PRO A 220 -16.95 -8.49 -3.50
N ASP A 221 -16.20 -7.61 -2.81
CA ASP A 221 -16.17 -6.18 -3.14
C ASP A 221 -15.42 -5.86 -4.45
N GLY A 222 -14.71 -6.84 -5.02
CA GLY A 222 -13.97 -6.73 -6.27
C GLY A 222 -12.71 -5.87 -6.17
N ILE A 223 -12.26 -5.48 -4.97
CA ILE A 223 -11.01 -4.74 -4.73
C ILE A 223 -9.98 -5.62 -4.04
N HIS A 224 -10.38 -6.31 -2.97
CA HIS A 224 -9.45 -7.02 -2.11
C HIS A 224 -9.23 -8.47 -2.55
N TRP A 225 -8.05 -8.99 -2.22
CA TRP A 225 -7.57 -10.24 -2.77
C TRP A 225 -8.08 -11.46 -2.00
N GLY A 226 -8.09 -12.59 -2.70
CA GLY A 226 -8.07 -13.90 -2.09
C GLY A 226 -6.71 -14.20 -1.48
N TRP A 227 -6.59 -15.42 -0.94
CA TRP A 227 -5.32 -15.84 -0.34
C TRP A 227 -4.22 -16.05 -1.37
N GLU A 228 -4.57 -16.43 -2.61
CA GLU A 228 -3.57 -16.59 -3.67
C GLU A 228 -3.02 -15.23 -4.12
N GLY A 229 -3.85 -14.19 -4.20
CA GLY A 229 -3.39 -12.82 -4.47
C GLY A 229 -2.39 -12.33 -3.40
N HIS A 230 -2.65 -12.57 -2.11
CA HIS A 230 -1.67 -12.27 -1.05
C HIS A 230 -0.36 -13.06 -1.21
N ALA A 231 -0.43 -14.36 -1.54
CA ALA A 231 0.75 -15.18 -1.74
C ALA A 231 1.56 -14.73 -2.97
N ALA A 232 0.90 -14.38 -4.08
CA ALA A 232 1.52 -13.90 -5.29
C ALA A 232 2.25 -12.56 -5.07
N VAL A 233 1.63 -11.63 -4.36
CA VAL A 233 2.27 -10.36 -3.98
C VAL A 233 3.45 -10.60 -3.06
N ALA A 234 3.33 -11.49 -2.08
CA ALA A 234 4.44 -11.82 -1.18
C ALA A 234 5.64 -12.38 -1.95
N ARG A 235 5.44 -13.32 -2.89
CA ARG A 235 6.51 -13.87 -3.74
C ARG A 235 7.20 -12.77 -4.56
N ALA A 236 6.43 -11.86 -5.16
CA ALA A 236 6.98 -10.76 -5.94
C ALA A 236 7.78 -9.76 -5.07
N MET A 237 7.29 -9.47 -3.86
CA MET A 237 7.97 -8.59 -2.89
C MET A 237 9.27 -9.21 -2.37
N VAL A 238 9.26 -10.49 -1.98
CA VAL A 238 10.45 -11.21 -1.51
C VAL A 238 11.55 -11.18 -2.56
N LYS A 239 11.20 -11.41 -3.84
CA LYS A 239 12.16 -11.35 -4.94
C LYS A 239 12.85 -9.98 -4.99
N VAL A 240 12.08 -8.89 -5.04
CA VAL A 240 12.63 -7.53 -5.13
C VAL A 240 13.43 -7.16 -3.89
N LEU A 241 12.94 -7.47 -2.69
CA LEU A 241 13.65 -7.17 -1.44
C LEU A 241 14.97 -7.95 -1.32
N SER A 242 15.00 -9.20 -1.79
CA SER A 242 16.23 -10.00 -1.80
C SER A 242 17.28 -9.46 -2.78
N GLU A 243 16.85 -8.99 -3.95
CA GLU A 243 17.73 -8.34 -4.94
C GLU A 243 18.34 -7.05 -4.38
N VAL A 244 17.53 -6.19 -3.74
CA VAL A 244 18.01 -4.94 -3.14
C VAL A 244 19.04 -5.21 -2.04
N ARG A 245 18.77 -6.17 -1.14
CA ARG A 245 19.73 -6.55 -0.09
C ARG A 245 21.04 -7.10 -0.64
N SER A 246 20.99 -7.83 -1.75
CA SER A 246 22.19 -8.39 -2.38
C SER A 246 23.09 -7.30 -2.95
N VAL A 247 22.50 -6.21 -3.46
CA VAL A 247 23.25 -5.03 -3.92
C VAL A 247 23.93 -4.32 -2.74
N GLU A 248 23.25 -4.18 -1.60
CA GLU A 248 23.85 -3.59 -0.39
C GLU A 248 25.01 -4.43 0.17
N ALA A 249 24.88 -5.76 0.20
CA ALA A 249 25.92 -6.64 0.72
C ALA A 249 27.19 -6.71 -0.15
N GLY A 250 27.11 -6.25 -1.40
CA GLY A 250 28.22 -6.21 -2.35
C GLY A 250 28.82 -4.81 -2.59
N ALA A 251 28.26 -3.76 -1.97
CA ALA A 251 28.75 -2.38 -2.01
C ALA A 251 29.62 -2.06 -0.78
#